data_AF-A0A820LI72-F1
#
_entry.id   AF-A0A820LI72-F1
#
_cell.length_a   1.000
_cell.length_b   1.000
_cell.length_c   1.000
_cell.angle_alpha   90.00
_cell.angle_beta   90.00
_cell.angle_gamma   90.00
#
_symmetry.space_group_name_H-M   'P 1'
#
loop_
_entity.id
_entity.type
_entity.pdbx_description
1 polymer ?
#
loop_
_entity_poly.entity_id
_entity_poly.type
_entity_poly.pdbx_seq_one_letter_code
_entity_poly.pdbx_strand_id
1 'polypeptide(L)'
;EPYVVPFISDHPRHVFENIVQTSLRRAIKYSSTFQLFNDERRYIKSTFLYNGYPSSFIDKIFRKIFSGYVSSRSFLPFLDNEDQFLHMRIALSGQPSRQQSQVEMRIASLTTNNEHLIEELDKKQEITIQEKKKPNEFQNKLIIHYTREKRFNTRKRDLHRIFQETFANTSILETKLIVGNRNQKSTMKELIRKRPRQALLKNKAKANGNREKNRHRQLNQQNNKRK
;
A
#
# COMPACT_ATOMS: atom_id res chain seq x y z
N GLU A 1 6.47 0.09 -20.31
CA GLU A 1 7.86 0.47 -19.97
C GLU A 1 7.86 1.47 -18.83
N PRO A 2 8.84 1.46 -17.91
CA PRO A 2 8.93 2.46 -16.85
C PRO A 2 9.24 3.83 -17.47
N TYR A 3 8.47 4.85 -17.09
CA TYR A 3 8.73 6.23 -17.49
C TYR A 3 10.04 6.72 -16.85
N VAL A 4 11.00 7.13 -17.67
CA VAL A 4 12.26 7.75 -17.22
C VAL A 4 12.16 9.25 -17.43
N VAL A 5 12.48 9.99 -16.38
CA VAL A 5 12.45 11.46 -16.40
C VAL A 5 13.69 11.97 -17.14
N PRO A 6 13.57 12.80 -18.19
CA PRO A 6 14.74 13.37 -18.87
C PRO A 6 15.60 14.21 -17.93
N PHE A 7 16.94 14.15 -18.05
CA PHE A 7 17.84 14.87 -17.14
C PHE A 7 17.74 16.40 -17.23
N ILE A 8 17.27 16.92 -18.36
CA ILE A 8 17.04 18.35 -18.61
C ILE A 8 15.76 18.90 -17.95
N SER A 9 14.96 18.05 -17.30
CA SER A 9 13.73 18.49 -16.66
C SER A 9 13.99 19.31 -15.38
N ASP A 10 13.05 20.20 -15.04
CA ASP A 10 13.11 21.03 -13.84
C ASP A 10 12.68 20.24 -12.59
N HIS A 11 13.44 19.20 -12.28
CA HIS A 11 13.27 18.40 -11.07
C HIS A 11 14.48 18.55 -10.15
N PRO A 12 14.28 18.49 -8.82
CA PRO A 12 15.38 18.60 -7.89
C PRO A 12 16.31 17.38 -8.01
N ARG A 13 17.61 17.60 -7.81
CA ARG A 13 18.69 16.61 -7.98
C ARG A 13 18.40 15.24 -7.36
N HIS A 14 17.82 15.22 -6.15
CA HIS A 14 17.54 13.99 -5.43
C HIS A 14 16.52 13.09 -6.15
N VAL A 15 15.64 13.64 -7.00
CA VAL A 15 14.71 12.85 -7.82
C VAL A 15 15.48 12.04 -8.84
N PHE A 16 16.40 12.66 -9.58
CA PHE A 16 17.26 11.96 -10.54
C PHE A 16 18.09 10.87 -9.88
N GLU A 17 18.68 11.17 -8.72
CA GLU A 17 19.45 10.19 -7.95
C GLU A 17 18.57 9.00 -7.54
N ASN A 18 17.37 9.28 -7.01
CA ASN A 18 16.46 8.24 -6.57
C ASN A 18 15.99 7.32 -7.70
N ILE A 19 15.74 7.85 -8.90
CA ILE A 19 15.31 7.04 -10.04
C ILE A 19 16.42 6.05 -10.42
N VAL A 20 17.66 6.52 -10.57
CA VAL A 20 18.81 5.65 -10.89
C VAL A 20 19.05 4.63 -9.77
N GLN A 21 19.02 5.06 -8.50
CA GLN A 21 19.22 4.18 -7.36
C GLN A 21 18.14 3.09 -7.28
N THR A 22 16.88 3.46 -7.49
CA THR A 22 15.75 2.53 -7.42
C THR A 22 15.82 1.51 -8.55
N SER A 23 16.13 1.94 -9.78
CA SER A 23 16.31 1.03 -10.91
C SER A 23 17.42 0.02 -10.65
N LEU A 24 18.58 0.45 -10.16
CA LEU A 24 19.68 -0.46 -9.86
C LEU A 24 19.36 -1.43 -8.71
N ARG A 25 18.80 -0.93 -7.59
CA ARG A 25 18.39 -1.78 -6.46
C ARG A 25 17.35 -2.83 -6.89
N ARG A 26 16.43 -2.46 -7.77
CA ARG A 26 15.46 -3.38 -8.37
C ARG A 26 16.17 -4.45 -9.19
N ALA A 27 17.10 -4.07 -10.08
CA ALA A 27 17.87 -5.02 -10.87
C ALA A 27 18.58 -6.05 -9.98
N ILE A 28 19.21 -5.59 -8.90
CA ILE A 28 19.88 -6.48 -7.94
C ILE A 28 18.90 -7.46 -7.28
N LYS A 29 17.75 -6.96 -6.83
CA LYS A 29 16.77 -7.77 -6.09
C LYS A 29 16.12 -8.85 -6.95
N TYR A 30 15.81 -8.53 -8.21
CA TYR A 30 14.98 -9.39 -9.07
C TYR A 30 15.77 -10.20 -10.11
N SER A 31 17.05 -9.91 -10.33
CA SER A 31 17.87 -10.75 -11.21
C SER A 31 18.15 -12.10 -10.54
N SER A 32 17.90 -13.19 -11.27
CA SER A 32 18.13 -14.54 -10.77
C SER A 32 19.60 -14.94 -10.80
N THR A 33 20.36 -14.46 -11.77
CA THR A 33 21.78 -14.74 -11.98
C THR A 33 22.59 -13.45 -12.13
N PHE A 34 23.89 -13.49 -11.86
CA PHE A 34 24.79 -12.35 -12.06
C PHE A 34 24.83 -11.88 -13.51
N GLN A 35 24.76 -12.80 -14.47
CA GLN A 35 24.75 -12.45 -15.90
C GLN A 35 23.52 -11.59 -16.25
N LEU A 36 22.33 -12.00 -15.83
CA LEU A 36 21.10 -11.22 -16.04
C LEU A 36 21.16 -9.86 -15.32
N PHE A 37 21.77 -9.81 -14.15
CA PHE A 37 22.03 -8.55 -13.46
C PHE A 37 22.96 -7.64 -14.28
N ASN A 38 24.03 -8.17 -14.86
CA ASN A 38 24.96 -7.39 -15.68
C ASN A 38 24.29 -6.85 -16.95
N ASP A 39 23.45 -7.65 -17.59
CA ASP A 39 22.69 -7.23 -18.76
C ASP A 39 21.68 -6.13 -18.40
N GLU A 40 20.93 -6.30 -17.30
CA GLU A 40 20.01 -5.26 -16.78
C GLU A 40 20.77 -3.99 -16.37
N ARG A 41 21.95 -4.11 -15.74
CA ARG A 41 22.81 -2.97 -15.38
C ARG A 41 23.25 -2.17 -16.61
N ARG A 42 23.66 -2.86 -17.68
CA ARG A 42 24.02 -2.23 -18.98
C ARG A 42 22.81 -1.57 -19.62
N TYR A 43 21.65 -2.24 -19.60
CA TYR A 43 20.40 -1.70 -20.10
C TYR A 43 19.98 -0.43 -19.35
N ILE A 44 20.03 -0.45 -18.01
CA ILE A 44 19.73 0.71 -17.16
C ILE A 44 20.67 1.88 -17.50
N LYS A 45 21.99 1.64 -17.56
CA LYS A 45 22.96 2.69 -17.89
C LYS A 45 22.66 3.29 -19.27
N SER A 46 22.44 2.45 -20.27
CA SER A 46 22.10 2.88 -21.63
C SER A 46 20.81 3.71 -21.64
N THR A 47 19.77 3.25 -20.96
CA THR A 47 18.49 3.95 -20.85
C THR A 47 18.66 5.36 -20.28
N PHE A 48 19.42 5.53 -19.20
CA PHE A 48 19.66 6.85 -18.62
C PHE A 48 20.53 7.74 -19.51
N LEU A 49 21.53 7.19 -20.19
CA LEU A 49 22.32 7.95 -21.16
C LEU A 49 21.45 8.49 -22.30
N TYR A 50 20.53 7.67 -22.84
CA TYR A 50 19.57 8.12 -23.86
C TYR A 50 18.61 9.21 -23.34
N ASN A 51 18.35 9.25 -22.03
CA ASN A 51 17.54 10.29 -21.39
C ASN A 51 18.37 11.53 -20.97
N GLY A 52 19.61 11.65 -21.45
CA GLY A 52 20.47 12.82 -21.25
C GLY A 52 21.22 12.86 -19.92
N TYR A 53 21.25 11.77 -19.15
CA TYR A 53 21.99 11.72 -17.88
C TYR A 53 23.50 11.65 -18.17
N PRO A 54 24.35 12.45 -17.49
CA PRO A 54 25.80 12.33 -17.63
C PRO A 54 26.31 10.95 -17.15
N SER A 55 27.21 10.30 -17.91
CA SER A 55 27.76 8.99 -17.49
C SER A 55 28.42 9.05 -16.11
N SER A 56 29.17 10.13 -15.83
CA SER A 56 29.84 10.33 -14.54
C SER A 56 28.86 10.40 -13.37
N PHE A 57 27.67 10.95 -13.58
CA PHE A 57 26.60 10.99 -12.58
C PHE A 57 26.03 9.59 -12.32
N ILE A 58 25.74 8.82 -13.37
CA ILE A 58 25.26 7.42 -13.25
C ILE A 58 26.31 6.58 -12.52
N ASP A 59 27.57 6.67 -12.95
CA ASP A 59 28.68 5.89 -12.39
C ASP A 59 28.92 6.24 -10.92
N LYS A 60 28.81 7.53 -10.54
CA LYS A 60 28.87 7.96 -9.14
C LYS A 60 27.80 7.28 -8.28
N ILE A 61 26.57 7.20 -8.78
CA ILE A 61 25.46 6.57 -8.06
C ILE A 61 25.67 5.06 -7.94
N PHE A 62 26.11 4.41 -9.01
CA PHE A 62 26.42 2.97 -9.01
C PHE A 62 27.51 2.66 -7.97
N ARG A 63 28.60 3.42 -7.98
CA ARG A 63 29.68 3.29 -6.98
C ARG A 63 29.17 3.48 -5.55
N LYS A 64 28.34 4.49 -5.30
CA LYS A 64 27.76 4.75 -3.97
C LYS A 64 26.89 3.58 -3.48
N ILE A 65 26.17 2.91 -4.38
CA ILE A 65 25.41 1.71 -4.02
C ILE A 65 26.35 0.56 -3.71
N PHE A 66 27.29 0.25 -4.60
CA PHE A 66 28.19 -0.89 -4.45
C PHE A 66 29.14 -0.76 -3.26
N SER A 67 29.58 0.45 -2.92
CA SER A 67 30.43 0.71 -1.75
C SER A 67 29.78 0.32 -0.42
N GLY A 68 28.45 0.18 -0.38
CA GLY A 68 27.75 -0.31 0.81
C GLY A 68 27.80 -1.84 0.99
N TYR A 69 28.24 -2.58 -0.03
CA TYR A 69 28.16 -4.05 -0.06
C TYR A 69 29.48 -4.73 -0.40
N VAL A 70 30.35 -4.06 -1.16
CA VAL A 70 31.67 -4.56 -1.55
C VAL A 70 32.72 -3.87 -0.69
N SER A 71 33.57 -4.66 -0.03
CA SER A 71 34.69 -4.14 0.78
C SER A 71 35.56 -3.21 -0.05
N SER A 72 35.83 -2.01 0.46
CA SER A 72 36.49 -0.86 -0.19
C SER A 72 37.94 -1.09 -0.67
N ARG A 73 38.43 -2.34 -0.77
CA ARG A 73 39.78 -2.66 -1.22
C ARG A 73 39.95 -2.57 -2.74
N SER A 74 38.86 -2.61 -3.52
CA SER A 74 38.90 -2.41 -4.96
C SER A 74 38.84 -0.91 -5.31
N PHE A 75 39.85 -0.41 -6.03
CA PHE A 75 39.93 0.98 -6.53
C PHE A 75 38.71 1.40 -7.36
N LEU A 76 38.00 0.42 -7.93
CA LEU A 76 36.72 0.59 -8.59
C LEU A 76 35.78 -0.48 -8.04
N PRO A 77 34.68 -0.12 -7.37
CA PRO A 77 33.70 -1.10 -6.87
C PRO A 77 32.88 -1.61 -8.05
N PHE A 78 33.50 -2.42 -8.90
CA PHE A 78 32.81 -3.24 -9.86
C PHE A 78 32.50 -4.57 -9.19
N LEU A 79 31.31 -5.08 -9.49
CA LEU A 79 30.95 -6.44 -9.16
C LEU A 79 31.56 -7.29 -10.26
N ASP A 80 32.55 -8.09 -9.90
CA ASP A 80 33.28 -8.97 -10.82
C ASP A 80 32.99 -10.45 -10.53
N ASN A 81 32.36 -10.75 -9.40
CA ASN A 81 32.08 -12.12 -8.94
C ASN A 81 30.59 -12.31 -8.59
N GLU A 82 30.03 -13.47 -8.95
CA GLU A 82 28.71 -13.96 -8.55
C GLU A 82 28.54 -13.94 -7.02
N ASP A 83 29.58 -14.28 -6.25
CA ASP A 83 29.50 -14.30 -4.78
C ASP A 83 29.20 -12.91 -4.20
N GLN A 84 29.82 -11.86 -4.76
CA GLN A 84 29.58 -10.48 -4.34
C GLN A 84 28.15 -10.05 -4.68
N PHE A 85 27.67 -10.45 -5.85
CA PHE A 85 26.29 -10.22 -6.26
C PHE A 85 25.30 -10.93 -5.33
N LEU A 86 25.54 -12.20 -4.99
CA LEU A 86 24.69 -12.96 -4.09
C LEU A 86 24.64 -12.33 -2.69
N HIS A 87 25.79 -11.94 -2.14
CA HIS A 87 25.86 -11.26 -0.85
C HIS A 87 25.04 -9.96 -0.84
N MET A 88 25.19 -9.15 -1.88
CA MET A 88 24.42 -7.91 -2.05
C MET A 88 22.92 -8.18 -2.21
N ARG A 89 22.54 -9.23 -2.94
CA ARG A 89 21.13 -9.64 -3.12
C ARG A 89 20.51 -10.11 -1.82
N ILE A 90 21.22 -10.90 -1.01
CA ILE A 90 20.76 -11.33 0.32
C ILE A 90 20.54 -10.10 1.21
N ALA A 91 21.52 -9.19 1.28
CA ALA A 91 21.43 -7.97 2.06
C ALA A 91 20.24 -7.08 1.66
N LEU A 92 19.93 -6.97 0.35
CA LEU A 92 18.80 -6.20 -0.16
C LEU A 92 17.45 -6.93 -0.07
N SER A 93 17.45 -8.26 -0.06
CA SER A 93 16.23 -9.06 0.05
C SER A 93 15.62 -8.97 1.45
N GLY A 94 16.47 -8.88 2.48
CA GLY A 94 16.04 -8.69 3.86
C GLY A 94 15.56 -7.28 4.20
N GLN A 95 15.84 -6.27 3.35
CA GLN A 95 15.38 -4.91 3.60
C GLN A 95 13.88 -4.77 3.29
N PRO A 96 13.05 -4.36 4.27
CA PRO A 96 11.66 -4.05 4.01
C PRO A 96 11.58 -2.90 2.99
N SER A 97 10.63 -3.00 2.06
CA SER A 97 10.33 -1.89 1.16
C SER A 97 9.86 -0.68 1.97
N ARG A 98 9.98 0.54 1.44
CA ARG A 98 9.51 1.76 2.12
C ARG A 98 8.05 1.65 2.58
N GLN A 99 7.20 0.96 1.82
CA GLN A 99 5.81 0.72 2.21
C GLN A 99 5.72 -0.26 3.38
N GLN A 100 6.48 -1.36 3.35
CA GLN A 100 6.57 -2.30 4.47
C GLN A 100 7.10 -1.61 5.72
N SER A 101 8.18 -0.84 5.63
CA SER A 101 8.71 -0.07 6.77
C SER A 101 7.68 0.93 7.31
N GLN A 102 6.89 1.59 6.45
CA GLN A 102 5.81 2.47 6.90
C GLN A 102 4.69 1.72 7.61
N VAL A 103 4.34 0.51 7.14
CA VAL A 103 3.35 -0.35 7.79
C VAL A 103 3.88 -0.85 9.13
N GLU A 104 5.12 -1.32 9.18
CA GLU A 104 5.81 -1.75 10.41
C GLU A 104 5.89 -0.62 11.43
N MET A 105 6.30 0.59 11.03
CA MET A 105 6.31 1.76 11.93
C MET A 105 4.93 2.11 12.46
N ARG A 106 3.89 2.02 11.62
CA ARG A 106 2.51 2.24 12.08
C ARG A 106 2.09 1.17 13.08
N ILE A 107 2.38 -0.09 12.83
CA ILE A 107 2.07 -1.20 13.75
C ILE A 107 2.80 -0.97 15.08
N ALA A 108 4.10 -0.67 15.05
CA ALA A 108 4.90 -0.38 16.24
C ALA A 108 4.36 0.81 17.05
N SER A 109 3.93 1.89 16.38
CA SER A 109 3.30 3.04 17.07
C SER A 109 1.96 2.71 17.71
N LEU A 110 1.23 1.72 17.18
CA LEU A 110 -0.04 1.28 17.75
C LEU A 110 0.18 0.34 18.93
N THR A 111 1.22 -0.50 18.91
CA THR A 111 1.56 -1.37 20.04
C THR A 111 2.03 -0.56 21.25
N THR A 112 2.91 0.43 21.06
CA THR A 112 3.39 1.28 22.17
C THR A 112 2.28 2.07 22.85
N ASN A 113 1.26 2.49 22.10
CA ASN A 113 0.13 3.24 22.66
C ASN A 113 -0.88 2.33 23.38
N ASN A 114 -0.94 1.04 23.03
CA ASN A 114 -1.82 0.07 23.68
C ASN A 114 -1.16 -0.59 24.90
N GLU A 115 0.17 -0.72 24.94
CA GLU A 115 0.89 -1.24 26.12
C GLU A 115 0.64 -0.38 27.37
N HIS A 116 0.57 0.94 27.23
CA HIS A 116 0.23 1.84 28.35
C HIS A 116 -1.23 1.71 28.82
N LEU A 117 -2.15 1.21 27.98
CA LEU A 117 -3.52 0.89 28.39
C LEU A 117 -3.62 -0.50 29.03
N ILE A 118 -2.73 -1.43 28.65
CA ILE A 118 -2.68 -2.79 29.21
C ILE A 118 -2.08 -2.76 30.63
N GLU A 119 -1.04 -1.95 30.90
CA GLU A 119 -0.49 -1.80 32.27
C GLU A 119 -1.45 -1.09 33.25
N GLU A 120 -2.35 -0.22 32.76
CA GLU A 120 -3.40 0.39 33.60
C GLU A 120 -4.59 -0.57 33.85
N LEU A 121 -4.79 -1.57 32.99
CA LEU A 121 -5.83 -2.59 33.12
C LEU A 121 -5.37 -3.78 33.98
N ASP A 122 -4.08 -4.10 34.03
CA ASP A 122 -3.55 -5.18 34.90
C ASP A 122 -3.62 -4.87 36.40
N LYS A 123 -3.96 -3.64 36.80
CA LYS A 123 -4.24 -3.28 38.21
C LYS A 123 -5.72 -3.30 38.58
N LYS A 124 -6.62 -3.49 37.61
CA LYS A 124 -8.06 -3.62 37.88
C LYS A 124 -8.66 -4.65 36.96
N GLN A 125 -8.95 -5.81 37.55
CA GLN A 125 -9.91 -6.83 37.13
C GLN A 125 -9.28 -8.09 36.52
N GLU A 126 -9.24 -9.14 37.35
CA GLU A 126 -9.50 -10.52 36.95
C GLU A 126 -10.88 -10.57 36.28
N ILE A 127 -10.97 -10.23 35.00
CA ILE A 127 -12.09 -10.63 34.17
C ILE A 127 -11.56 -11.72 33.24
N THR A 128 -12.13 -12.90 33.40
CA THR A 128 -12.02 -14.02 32.47
C THR A 128 -12.55 -13.58 31.10
N ILE A 129 -11.68 -13.01 30.28
CA ILE A 129 -12.00 -12.71 28.88
C ILE A 129 -11.93 -14.04 28.13
N GLN A 130 -13.09 -14.65 27.92
CA GLN A 130 -13.26 -15.64 26.87
C GLN A 130 -13.11 -14.91 25.53
N GLU A 131 -11.90 -14.87 25.00
CA GLU A 131 -11.64 -14.42 23.63
C GLU A 131 -12.37 -15.35 22.66
N LYS A 132 -13.58 -14.95 22.24
CA LYS A 132 -14.22 -15.53 21.07
C LYS A 132 -13.38 -15.14 19.85
N LYS A 133 -12.41 -15.98 19.50
CA LYS A 133 -11.70 -15.93 18.21
C LYS A 133 -12.76 -15.85 17.12
N LYS A 134 -12.99 -14.65 16.58
CA LYS A 134 -13.86 -14.50 15.42
C LYS A 134 -13.21 -15.33 14.31
N PRO A 135 -13.92 -16.30 13.71
CA PRO A 135 -13.37 -17.08 12.61
C PRO A 135 -12.87 -16.11 11.54
N ASN A 136 -11.69 -16.38 11.03
CA ASN A 136 -10.95 -15.47 10.18
C ASN A 136 -11.70 -15.30 8.85
N GLU A 137 -12.61 -14.32 8.79
CA GLU A 137 -13.62 -14.12 7.74
C GLU A 137 -13.03 -13.85 6.34
N PHE A 138 -11.70 -13.81 6.24
CA PHE A 138 -10.94 -13.55 5.03
C PHE A 138 -10.43 -14.82 4.35
N GLN A 139 -10.42 -15.97 5.02
CA GLN A 139 -9.81 -17.20 4.46
C GLN A 139 -10.52 -17.71 3.20
N ASN A 140 -11.81 -17.37 3.01
CA ASN A 140 -12.62 -17.83 1.87
C ASN A 140 -12.98 -16.72 0.88
N LYS A 141 -12.11 -15.70 0.68
CA LYS A 141 -12.36 -14.59 -0.25
C LYS A 141 -11.18 -14.38 -1.20
N LEU A 142 -11.44 -14.43 -2.50
CA LEU A 142 -10.47 -14.07 -3.55
C LEU A 142 -10.82 -12.68 -4.08
N ILE A 143 -9.91 -11.71 -3.94
CA ILE A 143 -10.19 -10.32 -4.34
C ILE A 143 -9.35 -9.95 -5.56
N ILE A 144 -10.01 -9.72 -6.69
CA ILE A 144 -9.36 -9.28 -7.93
C ILE A 144 -9.68 -7.81 -8.17
N HIS A 145 -8.65 -7.00 -8.38
CA HIS A 145 -8.81 -5.60 -8.78
C HIS A 145 -8.33 -5.41 -10.22
N TYR A 146 -9.18 -4.84 -11.08
CA TYR A 146 -8.81 -4.50 -12.45
C TYR A 146 -8.94 -3.00 -12.73
N THR A 147 -8.17 -2.49 -13.69
CA THR A 147 -8.30 -1.09 -14.15
C THR A 147 -9.49 -1.00 -15.10
N ARG A 148 -10.50 -0.18 -14.78
CA ARG A 148 -11.64 0.04 -15.68
C ARG A 148 -11.21 0.81 -16.92
N GLU A 149 -11.53 0.24 -18.07
CA GLU A 149 -11.52 0.91 -19.37
C GLU A 149 -12.92 0.86 -19.96
N LYS A 150 -13.33 1.91 -20.68
CA LYS A 150 -14.69 2.00 -21.26
C LYS A 150 -15.04 0.82 -22.17
N ARG A 151 -14.05 0.25 -22.86
CA ARG A 151 -14.22 -0.88 -23.78
C ARG A 151 -14.54 -2.20 -23.06
N PHE A 152 -14.39 -2.24 -21.73
CA PHE A 152 -14.49 -3.45 -20.92
C PHE A 152 -15.58 -3.35 -19.85
N ASN A 153 -16.75 -2.79 -20.20
CA ASN A 153 -17.87 -2.64 -19.26
C ASN A 153 -18.43 -4.00 -18.75
N THR A 154 -18.29 -5.07 -19.54
CA THR A 154 -18.72 -6.43 -19.17
C THR A 154 -17.69 -7.19 -18.35
N ARG A 155 -16.46 -6.70 -18.25
CA ARG A 155 -15.30 -7.46 -17.74
C ARG A 155 -15.47 -7.98 -16.31
N LYS A 156 -16.26 -7.31 -15.48
CA LYS A 156 -16.64 -7.84 -14.16
C LYS A 156 -17.42 -9.14 -14.30
N ARG A 157 -18.45 -9.17 -15.15
CA ARG A 157 -19.26 -10.36 -15.44
C ARG A 157 -18.39 -11.44 -16.07
N ASP A 158 -17.54 -11.06 -17.02
CA ASP A 158 -16.68 -12.01 -17.73
C ASP A 158 -15.67 -12.67 -16.76
N LEU A 159 -15.09 -11.92 -15.82
CA LEU A 159 -14.22 -12.47 -14.78
C LEU A 159 -14.94 -13.45 -13.85
N HIS A 160 -16.19 -13.17 -13.48
CA HIS A 160 -17.00 -14.10 -12.70
C HIS A 160 -17.30 -15.38 -13.50
N ARG A 161 -17.64 -15.23 -14.78
CA ARG A 161 -17.91 -16.36 -15.68
C ARG A 161 -16.67 -17.24 -15.86
N ILE A 162 -15.53 -16.64 -16.19
CA ILE A 162 -14.25 -17.34 -16.34
C ILE A 162 -13.90 -18.09 -15.05
N PHE A 163 -14.07 -17.45 -13.90
CA PHE A 163 -13.81 -18.11 -12.60
C PHE A 163 -14.71 -19.32 -12.39
N GLN A 164 -16.01 -19.19 -12.64
CA GLN A 164 -16.95 -20.31 -12.52
C GLN A 164 -16.62 -21.44 -13.49
N GLU A 165 -16.37 -21.14 -14.77
CA GLU A 165 -16.07 -22.15 -15.80
C GLU A 165 -14.74 -22.86 -15.52
N THR A 166 -13.71 -22.11 -15.11
CA THR A 166 -12.36 -22.66 -14.90
C THR A 166 -12.26 -23.47 -13.62
N PHE A 167 -12.98 -23.07 -12.56
CA PHE A 167 -12.87 -23.67 -11.23
C PHE A 167 -14.08 -24.53 -10.85
N ALA A 168 -14.99 -24.83 -11.78
CA ALA A 168 -16.24 -25.57 -11.55
C ALA A 168 -16.06 -26.87 -10.75
N ASN A 169 -14.96 -27.58 -10.97
CA ASN A 169 -14.69 -28.90 -10.37
C ASN A 169 -13.60 -28.86 -9.29
N THR A 170 -13.31 -27.67 -8.74
CA THR A 170 -12.24 -27.48 -7.74
C THR A 170 -12.79 -26.91 -6.44
N SER A 171 -12.13 -27.21 -5.31
CA SER A 171 -12.47 -26.64 -4.00
C SER A 171 -12.37 -25.12 -3.95
N ILE A 172 -11.65 -24.51 -4.91
CA ILE A 172 -11.54 -23.05 -5.06
C ILE A 172 -12.92 -22.41 -5.33
N LEU A 173 -13.89 -23.15 -5.87
CA LEU A 173 -15.24 -22.64 -6.13
C LEU A 173 -15.97 -22.20 -4.84
N GLU A 174 -15.64 -22.79 -3.69
CA GLU A 174 -16.16 -22.40 -2.38
C GLU A 174 -15.64 -21.01 -1.95
N THR A 175 -14.56 -20.54 -2.57
CA THR A 175 -14.00 -19.22 -2.31
C THR A 175 -14.84 -18.15 -2.99
N LYS A 176 -15.31 -17.17 -2.22
CA LYS A 176 -16.08 -16.04 -2.74
C LYS A 176 -15.20 -15.11 -3.55
N LEU A 177 -15.37 -15.09 -4.87
CA LEU A 177 -14.71 -14.13 -5.74
C LEU A 177 -15.33 -12.73 -5.57
N ILE A 178 -14.50 -11.74 -5.28
CA ILE A 178 -14.84 -10.32 -5.22
C ILE A 178 -14.06 -9.60 -6.31
N VAL A 179 -14.75 -9.17 -7.37
CA VAL A 179 -14.14 -8.39 -8.44
C VAL A 179 -14.40 -6.90 -8.21
N GLY A 180 -13.34 -6.18 -7.84
CA GLY A 180 -13.31 -4.74 -7.66
C GLY A 180 -12.68 -4.00 -8.83
N ASN A 181 -13.00 -2.72 -8.97
CA ASN A 181 -12.32 -1.82 -9.91
C ASN A 181 -11.25 -1.03 -9.14
N ARG A 182 -10.02 -0.94 -9.67
CA ARG A 182 -9.03 0.01 -9.14
C ARG A 182 -9.51 1.42 -9.45
N ASN A 183 -9.66 2.23 -8.40
CA ASN A 183 -10.07 3.63 -8.50
C ASN A 183 -9.23 4.38 -9.55
N GLN A 184 -9.83 4.72 -10.69
CA GLN A 184 -9.31 5.82 -11.50
C GLN A 184 -9.55 7.12 -10.73
N LYS A 185 -8.57 8.03 -10.74
CA LYS A 185 -8.70 9.38 -10.15
C LYS A 185 -9.94 10.13 -10.67
N SER A 186 -10.42 9.81 -11.87
CA SER A 186 -11.67 10.35 -12.45
C SER A 186 -12.93 9.84 -11.72
N THR A 187 -13.03 8.54 -11.46
CA THR A 187 -14.15 7.94 -10.68
C THR A 187 -14.13 8.31 -9.20
N MET A 188 -12.99 8.75 -8.67
CA MET A 188 -12.92 9.32 -7.32
C MET A 188 -13.79 10.57 -7.21
N LYS A 189 -13.92 11.38 -8.28
CA LYS A 189 -14.86 12.52 -8.31
C LYS A 189 -16.34 12.07 -8.32
N GLU A 190 -16.65 10.90 -8.87
CA GLU A 190 -18.00 10.30 -8.80
C GLU A 190 -18.31 9.74 -7.40
N LEU A 191 -17.34 9.09 -6.74
CA LEU A 191 -17.48 8.58 -5.37
C LEU A 191 -17.52 9.72 -4.33
N ILE A 192 -16.75 10.78 -4.51
CA ILE A 192 -16.78 11.98 -3.65
C ILE A 192 -18.15 12.68 -3.72
N ARG A 193 -18.84 12.62 -4.88
CA ARG A 193 -20.20 13.19 -5.03
C ARG A 193 -21.30 12.35 -4.38
N LYS A 194 -21.01 11.12 -3.96
CA LYS A 194 -21.93 10.26 -3.20
C LYS A 194 -21.68 10.37 -1.68
N ARG A 195 -21.35 11.56 -1.16
CA ARG A 195 -21.54 11.81 0.27
C ARG A 195 -22.99 11.44 0.61
N PRO A 196 -23.24 10.57 1.59
CA PRO A 196 -24.60 10.30 2.05
C PRO A 196 -25.28 11.64 2.33
N ARG A 197 -26.54 11.81 1.89
CA ARG A 197 -27.30 13.05 2.13
C ARG A 197 -27.11 13.43 3.60
N GLN A 198 -26.78 14.69 3.91
CA GLN A 198 -26.49 15.12 5.30
C GLN A 198 -27.58 14.72 6.29
N ALA A 199 -28.83 14.57 5.84
CA ALA A 199 -29.93 14.02 6.62
C ALA A 199 -29.64 12.64 7.25
N LEU A 200 -28.84 11.79 6.58
CA LEU A 200 -28.41 10.47 7.07
C LEU A 200 -27.23 10.56 8.04
N LEU A 201 -26.43 11.63 7.97
CA LEU A 201 -25.25 11.85 8.81
C LEU A 201 -25.57 12.68 10.07
N LYS A 202 -26.73 13.35 10.12
CA LYS A 202 -27.21 13.99 11.34
C LYS A 202 -27.67 12.90 12.30
N ASN A 203 -26.84 12.63 13.32
CA ASN A 203 -27.12 11.71 14.43
C ASN A 203 -28.58 11.82 14.89
N LYS A 204 -29.38 10.76 14.68
CA LYS A 204 -30.77 10.65 15.18
C LYS A 204 -30.88 10.93 16.68
N ALA A 205 -29.79 10.76 17.44
CA ALA A 205 -29.69 11.10 18.85
C ALA A 205 -30.03 12.58 19.17
N LYS A 206 -29.64 13.54 18.33
CA LYS A 206 -29.98 14.96 18.55
C LYS A 206 -31.44 15.29 18.21
N ALA A 207 -32.06 14.53 17.32
CA ALA A 207 -33.46 14.74 16.93
C ALA A 207 -34.44 14.28 18.03
N ASN A 208 -34.09 13.23 18.80
CA ASN A 208 -34.92 12.77 19.92
C ASN A 208 -34.85 13.72 21.12
N GLY A 209 -33.66 14.25 21.46
CA GLY A 209 -33.52 15.19 22.58
C GLY A 209 -34.29 16.51 22.40
N ASN A 210 -34.42 17.00 21.16
CA ASN A 210 -35.22 18.20 20.89
C ASN A 210 -36.74 17.95 20.92
N ARG A 211 -37.19 16.73 20.64
CA ARG A 211 -38.62 16.35 20.78
C ARG A 211 -39.05 16.27 22.24
N GLU A 212 -38.20 15.74 23.12
CA GLU A 212 -38.50 15.68 24.56
C GLU A 212 -38.52 17.07 25.20
N LYS A 213 -37.58 17.95 24.85
CA LYS A 213 -37.59 19.35 25.34
C LYS A 213 -38.85 20.12 24.91
N ASN A 214 -39.34 19.89 23.70
CA ASN A 214 -40.59 20.52 23.24
C ASN A 214 -41.83 19.93 23.92
N ARG A 215 -41.87 18.63 24.22
CA ARG A 215 -42.95 18.01 25.02
C ARG A 215 -43.02 18.59 26.43
N HIS A 216 -41.88 18.76 27.10
CA HIS A 216 -41.84 19.37 28.43
C HIS A 216 -42.32 20.84 28.42
N ARG A 217 -41.99 21.61 27.40
CA ARG A 217 -42.49 22.99 27.27
C ARG A 217 -44.00 23.07 27.07
N GLN A 218 -44.58 22.16 26.28
CA GLN A 218 -46.03 22.12 26.06
C GLN A 218 -46.80 21.69 27.32
N LEU A 219 -46.29 20.72 28.08
CA LEU A 219 -46.88 20.30 29.36
C LEU A 219 -46.87 21.45 30.39
N ASN A 220 -45.79 22.21 30.49
CA ASN A 220 -45.72 23.37 31.39
C ASN A 220 -46.69 24.49 30.97
N GLN A 221 -46.91 24.71 29.68
CA GLN A 221 -47.90 25.70 29.21
C GLN A 221 -49.35 25.27 29.49
N GLN A 222 -49.66 23.97 29.45
CA GLN A 222 -50.99 23.47 29.80
C GLN A 222 -51.27 23.58 31.30
N ASN A 223 -50.28 23.32 32.16
CA ASN A 223 -50.44 23.45 33.61
C ASN A 223 -50.64 24.91 34.05
N ASN A 224 -50.03 25.88 33.37
CA ASN A 224 -50.23 27.30 33.67
C ASN A 224 -51.59 27.86 33.24
N LYS A 225 -52.33 27.16 32.37
CA LYS A 225 -53.70 27.56 31.97
C LYS A 225 -54.81 27.00 32.88
N ARG A 226 -54.47 26.13 33.83
CA ARG A 226 -55.42 25.49 34.75
C ARG A 226 -55.38 26.05 36.18
N LYS A 227 -54.53 27.04 36.43
CA LYS A 227 -54.53 27.87 37.64
C LYS A 227 -55.18 29.20 37.31
#